data_AF-A0A953TYS3-F1
#
_entry.id   AF-A0A953TYS3-F1
#
_cell.length_a   1.000
_cell.length_b   1.000
_cell.length_c   1.000
_cell.angle_alpha   90.00
_cell.angle_beta   90.00
_cell.angle_gamma   90.00
#
_symmetry.space_group_name_H-M   'P 1'
#
loop_
_entity.id
_entity.type
_entity.pdbx_description
1 polymer ?
#
loop_
_entity_poly.entity_id
_entity_poly.type
_entity_poly.pdbx_seq_one_letter_code
_entity_poly.pdbx_strand_id
1 'polypeptide(L)'
;MPDTPSKKRVILESCEALNCDRIGPAEIRAIEDELRRRLGPDRRTSPSYIASVLREAGKQVEYQDRYSDPVMEEPYASRLKGLLQFSDFSSTENSLQQLDAIYQEYRASSDRVGTGLVRRLVQKGKWRAESLATNPRVRPAKRQEKLEIAHWL
;
A
#
# COMPACT_ATOMS: atom_id res chain seq x y z
N MET A 1 11.43 12.36 27.12
CA MET A 1 10.94 12.71 25.77
C MET A 1 9.57 12.06 25.64
N PRO A 2 8.46 12.80 25.43
CA PRO A 2 7.18 12.15 25.24
C PRO A 2 7.19 11.43 23.89
N ASP A 3 6.93 10.13 23.92
CA ASP A 3 6.85 9.27 22.73
C ASP A 3 5.81 9.85 21.78
N THR A 4 6.25 10.39 20.64
CA THR A 4 5.30 10.87 19.63
C THR A 4 4.60 9.63 19.06
N PRO A 5 3.27 9.47 19.23
CA PRO A 5 2.60 8.27 18.80
C PRO A 5 2.78 8.07 17.29
N SER A 6 3.11 6.84 16.88
CA SER A 6 3.33 6.52 15.48
C SER A 6 2.02 6.73 14.69
N LYS A 7 2.13 7.08 13.39
CA LYS A 7 0.95 7.26 12.52
C LYS A 7 0.03 6.04 12.56
N LYS A 8 0.61 4.84 12.56
CA LYS A 8 -0.13 3.57 12.64
C LYS A 8 -0.96 3.49 13.92
N ARG A 9 -0.38 3.85 15.07
CA ARG A 9 -1.08 3.82 16.36
C ARG A 9 -2.28 4.76 16.40
N VAL A 10 -2.09 6.01 15.95
CA VAL A 10 -3.19 7.00 15.92
C VAL A 10 -4.32 6.56 14.99
N ILE A 11 -4.01 5.93 13.84
CA ILE A 11 -5.02 5.39 12.93
C ILE A 11 -5.88 4.32 13.62
N LEU A 12 -5.24 3.38 14.32
CA LEU A 12 -5.94 2.29 15.00
C LEU A 12 -6.81 2.80 16.16
N GLU A 13 -6.27 3.67 17.01
CA GLU A 13 -7.01 4.29 18.11
C GLU A 13 -8.23 5.10 17.60
N SER A 14 -8.07 5.84 16.49
CA SER A 14 -9.16 6.59 15.89
C SER A 14 -10.24 5.68 15.33
N CYS A 15 -9.86 4.54 14.75
CA CYS A 15 -10.80 3.55 14.25
C CYS A 15 -11.57 2.86 15.38
N GLU A 16 -10.91 2.56 16.50
CA GLU A 16 -11.56 1.99 17.69
C GLU A 16 -12.56 2.98 18.29
N ALA A 17 -12.20 4.26 18.38
CA ALA A 17 -13.08 5.31 18.89
C ALA A 17 -14.32 5.55 18.01
N LEU A 18 -14.21 5.34 16.69
CA LEU A 18 -15.34 5.46 15.77
C LEU A 18 -16.32 4.29 15.87
N ASN A 19 -15.88 3.15 16.42
CA ASN A 19 -16.69 1.93 16.60
C ASN A 19 -17.47 1.51 15.34
N CYS A 20 -16.85 1.64 14.16
CA CYS A 20 -17.46 1.30 12.87
C CYS A 20 -17.04 -0.09 12.40
N ASP A 21 -18.01 -0.95 12.09
CA ASP A 21 -17.78 -2.27 11.49
C ASP A 21 -17.36 -2.19 10.02
N ARG A 22 -17.81 -1.14 9.31
CA ARG A 22 -17.45 -0.83 7.93
C ARG A 22 -16.79 0.54 7.85
N ILE A 23 -15.63 0.60 7.21
CA ILE A 23 -14.85 1.82 7.04
C ILE A 23 -14.97 2.26 5.59
N GLY A 24 -15.73 3.31 5.34
CA GLY A 24 -15.88 3.95 4.03
C GLY A 24 -15.03 5.22 3.89
N PRO A 25 -15.24 5.98 2.80
CA PRO A 25 -14.54 7.23 2.56
C PRO A 25 -14.79 8.31 3.64
N ALA A 26 -15.94 8.29 4.30
CA ALA A 26 -16.27 9.24 5.35
C ALA A 26 -15.43 8.98 6.62
N GLU A 27 -15.32 7.72 7.03
CA GLU A 27 -14.54 7.29 8.19
C GLU A 27 -13.05 7.55 7.95
N ILE A 28 -12.56 7.32 6.73
CA ILE A 28 -11.17 7.63 6.37
C ILE A 28 -10.87 9.13 6.48
N ARG A 29 -11.79 9.99 6.05
CA ARG A 29 -11.65 11.44 6.23
C ARG A 29 -11.66 11.84 7.69
N ALA A 30 -12.54 11.25 8.51
CA ALA A 30 -12.57 11.49 9.95
C ALA A 30 -11.24 11.12 10.63
N ILE A 31 -10.65 9.98 10.26
CA ILE A 31 -9.33 9.54 10.74
C ILE A 31 -8.22 10.48 10.23
N GLU A 32 -8.30 10.99 9.00
CA GLU A 32 -7.35 11.98 8.47
C GLU A 32 -7.39 13.27 9.29
N ASP A 33 -8.58 13.76 9.63
CA ASP A 33 -8.75 14.97 10.43
C ASP A 33 -8.28 14.78 11.89
N GLU A 34 -8.47 13.60 12.46
CA GLU A 34 -7.93 13.25 13.78
C GLU A 34 -6.40 13.18 13.77
N LEU A 35 -5.80 12.56 12.74
CA LEU A 35 -4.36 12.55 12.52
C LEU A 35 -3.80 13.98 12.40
N ARG A 36 -4.50 14.85 11.67
CA ARG A 36 -4.10 16.26 11.51
C ARG A 36 -4.15 17.01 12.83
N ARG A 37 -5.17 16.75 13.66
CA ARG A 37 -5.32 17.33 15.00
C ARG A 37 -4.22 16.88 15.96
N ARG A 38 -3.92 15.57 16.01
CA ARG A 38 -2.94 15.01 16.99
C ARG A 38 -1.49 15.15 16.58
N LEU A 39 -1.18 15.05 15.29
CA LEU A 39 0.20 15.02 14.78
C LEU A 39 0.62 16.31 14.06
N GLY A 40 -0.29 17.29 13.97
CA GLY A 40 -0.08 18.59 13.35
C GLY A 40 -0.33 18.60 11.83
N PRO A 41 -0.55 19.81 11.26
CA PRO A 41 -0.95 20.00 9.85
C PRO A 41 0.08 19.51 8.84
N ASP A 42 1.34 19.39 9.25
CA ASP A 42 2.45 19.02 8.36
C ASP A 42 2.57 17.52 8.09
N ARG A 43 1.89 16.68 8.88
CA ARG A 43 1.91 15.22 8.76
C ARG A 43 0.73 14.68 7.95
N ARG A 44 0.58 15.18 6.71
CA ARG A 44 -0.40 14.62 5.76
C ARG A 44 -0.21 13.12 5.61
N THR A 45 -1.33 12.39 5.68
CA THR A 45 -1.38 10.94 5.54
C THR A 45 -2.37 10.66 4.43
N SER A 46 -2.00 9.82 3.46
CA SER A 46 -2.89 9.54 2.34
C SER A 46 -4.05 8.65 2.79
N PRO A 47 -5.28 8.86 2.27
CA PRO A 47 -6.42 7.98 2.48
C PRO A 47 -6.10 6.50 2.21
N SER A 48 -5.30 6.22 1.18
CA SER A 48 -4.87 4.88 0.80
C SER A 48 -3.94 4.23 1.84
N TYR A 49 -3.11 5.02 2.54
CA TYR A 49 -2.32 4.50 3.66
C TYR A 49 -3.19 4.19 4.88
N ILE A 50 -4.17 5.04 5.19
CA ILE A 50 -5.15 4.79 6.27
C ILE A 50 -5.91 3.50 5.97
N ALA A 51 -6.45 3.36 4.76
CA ALA A 51 -7.15 2.15 4.31
C ALA A 51 -6.27 0.88 4.42
N SER A 52 -5.00 0.95 4.03
CA SER A 52 -4.05 -0.16 4.14
C SER A 52 -3.84 -0.58 5.60
N VAL A 53 -3.60 0.37 6.50
CA VAL A 53 -3.38 0.10 7.93
C VAL A 53 -4.61 -0.57 8.56
N LEU A 54 -5.81 -0.10 8.21
CA LEU A 54 -7.05 -0.65 8.74
C LEU A 54 -7.34 -2.07 8.20
N ARG A 55 -7.02 -2.34 6.93
CA ARG A 55 -7.08 -3.70 6.36
C ARG A 55 -6.10 -4.66 7.02
N GLU A 56 -4.87 -4.22 7.26
CA GLU A 56 -3.87 -5.00 8.01
C GLU A 56 -4.37 -5.35 9.42
N ALA A 57 -5.17 -4.49 10.02
CA ALA A 57 -5.82 -4.72 11.32
C ALA A 57 -7.12 -5.53 11.25
N GLY A 58 -7.48 -6.07 10.07
CA GLY A 58 -8.65 -6.92 9.87
C GLY A 58 -9.99 -6.16 9.73
N LYS A 59 -9.98 -4.84 9.56
CA LYS A 59 -11.20 -4.05 9.36
C LYS A 59 -11.73 -4.19 7.92
N GLN A 60 -13.05 -4.18 7.77
CA GLN A 60 -13.70 -4.14 6.46
C GLN A 60 -13.66 -2.72 5.90
N VAL A 61 -12.74 -2.45 4.97
CA VAL A 61 -12.52 -1.12 4.39
C VAL A 61 -13.05 -1.05 2.95
N GLU A 62 -14.14 -0.32 2.77
CA GLU A 62 -14.82 -0.01 1.50
C GLU A 62 -14.22 1.27 0.87
N TYR A 63 -12.90 1.30 0.72
CA TYR A 63 -12.19 2.41 0.07
C TYR A 63 -11.23 1.88 -0.98
N GLN A 64 -11.57 2.08 -2.26
CA GLN A 64 -10.67 1.78 -3.36
C GLN A 64 -10.19 3.07 -4.01
N ASP A 65 -8.88 3.11 -4.25
CA ASP A 65 -8.17 4.12 -5.04
C ASP A 65 -7.13 3.36 -5.87
N ARG A 66 -6.49 4.01 -6.85
CA ARG A 66 -5.46 3.43 -7.72
C ARG A 66 -4.31 2.77 -6.94
N TYR A 67 -4.11 3.13 -5.67
CA TYR A 67 -3.09 2.53 -4.80
C TYR A 67 -3.60 1.39 -3.89
N SER A 68 -4.88 1.02 -3.95
CA SER A 68 -5.44 -0.07 -3.13
C SER A 68 -5.01 -1.43 -3.67
N ASP A 69 -4.85 -2.41 -2.77
CA ASP A 69 -4.65 -3.79 -3.20
C ASP A 69 -5.89 -4.29 -3.97
N PRO A 70 -5.70 -5.06 -5.06
CA PRO A 70 -6.79 -5.79 -5.66
C PRO A 70 -7.44 -6.69 -4.60
N VAL A 71 -8.76 -6.79 -4.60
CA VAL A 71 -9.41 -7.89 -3.88
C VAL A 71 -9.00 -9.19 -4.57
N MET A 72 -8.42 -10.11 -3.79
CA MET A 72 -7.96 -11.40 -4.26
C MET A 72 -8.69 -12.48 -3.49
N GLU A 73 -9.20 -13.47 -4.22
CA GLU A 73 -9.72 -14.69 -3.63
C GLU A 73 -8.59 -15.70 -3.43
N GLU A 74 -8.81 -16.70 -2.57
CA GLU A 74 -7.91 -17.85 -2.51
C GLU A 74 -7.95 -18.63 -3.84
N PRO A 75 -6.83 -19.18 -4.32
CA PRO A 75 -5.51 -19.24 -3.68
C PRO A 75 -4.60 -18.03 -3.99
N TYR A 76 -5.08 -17.03 -4.74
CA TYR A 76 -4.25 -15.89 -5.15
C TYR A 76 -3.83 -15.02 -3.98
N ALA A 77 -4.74 -14.80 -3.04
CA ALA A 77 -4.52 -13.96 -1.86
C ALA A 77 -3.31 -14.45 -1.05
N SER A 78 -3.25 -15.74 -0.73
CA SER A 78 -2.14 -16.34 0.00
C SER A 78 -0.84 -16.34 -0.82
N ARG A 79 -0.91 -16.70 -2.10
CA ARG A 79 0.27 -16.83 -2.98
C ARG A 79 0.94 -15.49 -3.30
N LEU A 80 0.17 -14.41 -3.40
CA LEU A 80 0.68 -13.07 -3.74
C LEU A 80 0.93 -12.17 -2.52
N LYS A 81 0.62 -12.65 -1.31
CA LYS A 81 0.76 -11.88 -0.08
C LYS A 81 2.22 -11.51 0.19
N GLY A 82 2.47 -10.23 0.40
CA GLY A 82 3.78 -9.74 0.84
C GLY A 82 4.87 -9.69 -0.22
N LEU A 83 4.57 -10.03 -1.48
CA LEU A 83 5.53 -9.99 -2.60
C LEU A 83 5.87 -8.58 -3.08
N LEU A 84 5.09 -7.56 -2.73
CA LEU A 84 5.34 -6.18 -3.13
C LEU A 84 6.28 -5.48 -2.16
N GLN A 85 7.57 -5.76 -2.26
CA GLN A 85 8.60 -5.09 -1.46
C GLN A 85 9.48 -4.20 -2.33
N PHE A 86 9.08 -2.94 -2.46
CA PHE A 86 9.82 -1.93 -3.24
C PHE A 86 10.52 -0.91 -2.34
N SER A 87 11.09 -1.37 -1.23
CA SER A 87 11.79 -0.50 -0.27
C SER A 87 13.13 -0.03 -0.80
N ASP A 88 13.85 -0.87 -1.53
CA ASP A 88 15.21 -0.68 -2.06
C ASP A 88 15.41 -1.55 -3.31
N PHE A 89 16.56 -1.43 -3.97
CA PHE A 89 16.83 -2.17 -5.21
C PHE A 89 16.83 -3.69 -5.03
N SER A 90 17.43 -4.20 -3.95
CA SER A 90 17.56 -5.64 -3.73
C SER A 90 16.21 -6.28 -3.42
N SER A 91 15.41 -5.67 -2.55
CA SER A 91 14.03 -6.10 -2.29
C SER A 91 13.16 -6.00 -3.55
N THR A 92 13.37 -4.96 -4.37
CA THR A 92 12.64 -4.79 -5.63
C THR A 92 12.97 -5.89 -6.63
N GLU A 93 14.25 -6.19 -6.82
CA GLU A 93 14.69 -7.26 -7.72
C GLU A 93 14.15 -8.62 -7.28
N ASN A 94 14.26 -8.95 -5.98
CA ASN A 94 13.70 -10.19 -5.44
C ASN A 94 12.19 -10.27 -5.64
N SER A 95 11.47 -9.17 -5.38
CA SER A 95 10.03 -9.08 -5.60
C SER A 95 9.67 -9.30 -7.07
N LEU A 96 10.42 -8.70 -8.00
CA LEU A 96 10.23 -8.85 -9.43
C LEU A 96 10.46 -10.28 -9.91
N GLN A 97 11.53 -10.93 -9.44
CA GLN A 97 11.83 -12.33 -9.78
C GLN A 97 10.73 -13.27 -9.29
N GLN A 98 10.23 -13.07 -8.07
CA GLN A 98 9.13 -13.87 -7.53
C GLN A 98 7.81 -13.63 -8.29
N LEU A 99 7.50 -12.38 -8.62
CA LEU A 99 6.31 -12.04 -9.40
C LEU A 99 6.39 -12.58 -10.84
N ASP A 100 7.56 -12.54 -11.48
CA ASP A 100 7.75 -13.12 -12.81
C ASP A 100 7.60 -14.65 -12.78
N ALA A 101 8.21 -15.33 -11.81
CA ALA A 101 8.04 -16.78 -11.66
C ALA A 101 6.55 -17.17 -11.54
N ILE A 102 5.80 -16.50 -10.66
CA ILE A 102 4.36 -16.73 -10.48
C ILE A 102 3.58 -16.36 -11.75
N TYR A 103 3.97 -15.29 -12.44
CA TYR A 103 3.36 -14.91 -13.71
C TYR A 103 3.54 -15.98 -14.79
N GLN A 104 4.74 -16.55 -14.92
CA GLN A 104 4.99 -17.63 -15.86
C GLN A 104 4.20 -18.90 -15.52
N GLU A 105 4.06 -19.22 -14.23
CA GLU A 105 3.20 -20.33 -13.78
C GLU A 105 1.73 -20.13 -14.17
N TYR A 106 1.16 -18.95 -13.86
CA TYR A 106 -0.22 -18.64 -14.28
C TYR A 106 -0.37 -18.59 -15.80
N ARG A 107 0.66 -18.13 -16.52
CA ARG A 107 0.64 -18.13 -17.99
C ARG A 107 0.67 -19.55 -18.54
N ALA A 108 1.48 -20.44 -17.97
CA ALA A 108 1.59 -21.83 -18.38
C ALA A 108 0.27 -22.60 -18.15
N SER A 109 -0.46 -22.27 -17.08
CA SER A 109 -1.79 -22.83 -16.82
C SER A 109 -2.94 -22.11 -17.54
N SER A 110 -2.63 -21.12 -18.40
CA SER A 110 -3.63 -20.26 -19.05
C SER A 110 -4.58 -19.53 -18.08
N ASP A 111 -4.14 -19.31 -16.84
CA ASP A 111 -4.86 -18.59 -15.82
C ASP A 111 -4.82 -17.07 -16.07
N ARG A 112 -5.88 -16.59 -16.74
CA ARG A 112 -6.07 -15.17 -17.06
C ARG A 112 -6.32 -14.30 -15.81
N VAL A 113 -6.88 -14.88 -14.75
CA VAL A 113 -7.17 -14.15 -13.51
C VAL A 113 -5.86 -13.91 -12.76
N GLY A 114 -5.06 -14.96 -12.56
CA GLY A 114 -3.76 -14.89 -11.91
C GLY A 114 -2.80 -13.93 -12.63
N THR A 115 -2.66 -14.06 -13.95
CA THR A 115 -1.83 -13.14 -14.76
C THR A 115 -2.31 -11.69 -14.68
N GLY A 116 -3.63 -11.45 -14.70
CA GLY A 116 -4.20 -10.11 -14.53
C GLY A 116 -3.98 -9.52 -13.13
N LEU A 117 -3.98 -10.34 -12.08
CA LEU A 117 -3.67 -9.91 -10.71
C LEU A 117 -2.21 -9.50 -10.57
N VAL A 118 -1.26 -10.29 -11.09
CA VAL A 118 0.17 -9.94 -11.06
C VAL A 118 0.43 -8.60 -11.76
N ARG A 119 -0.13 -8.39 -12.96
CA ARG A 119 0.00 -7.12 -13.68
C ARG A 119 -0.53 -5.92 -12.88
N ARG A 120 -1.69 -6.08 -12.22
CA ARG A 120 -2.27 -5.02 -11.37
C ARG A 120 -1.37 -4.70 -10.17
N LEU A 121 -0.72 -5.71 -9.59
CA LEU A 121 0.22 -5.50 -8.48
C LEU A 121 1.48 -4.75 -8.94
N VAL A 122 2.07 -5.12 -10.07
CA VAL A 122 3.23 -4.41 -10.66
C VAL A 122 2.86 -2.96 -10.95
N GLN A 123 1.71 -2.72 -11.58
CA GLN A 123 1.24 -1.38 -11.91
C GLN A 123 1.04 -0.50 -10.67
N LYS A 124 0.48 -1.07 -9.59
CA LYS A 124 0.37 -0.38 -8.29
C LYS A 124 1.76 -0.04 -7.73
N GLY A 125 2.70 -0.99 -7.82
CA GLY A 125 4.10 -0.80 -7.47
C GLY A 125 4.71 0.43 -8.12
N LYS A 126 4.56 0.49 -9.45
CA LYS A 126 5.03 1.59 -10.28
C LYS A 126 4.47 2.93 -9.84
N TRP A 127 3.15 3.04 -9.71
CA TRP A 127 2.51 4.28 -9.26
C TRP A 127 2.99 4.72 -7.87
N ARG A 128 3.25 3.78 -6.96
CA ARG A 128 3.79 4.08 -5.64
C ARG A 128 5.24 4.58 -5.72
N ALA A 129 6.06 3.98 -6.57
CA ALA A 129 7.44 4.41 -6.80
C ALA A 129 7.49 5.81 -7.41
N GLU A 130 6.71 6.08 -8.45
CA GLU A 130 6.55 7.41 -9.08
C GLU A 130 6.08 8.48 -8.08
N SER A 131 5.09 8.14 -7.25
CA SER A 131 4.58 9.04 -6.22
C SER A 131 5.63 9.38 -5.16
N LEU A 132 6.51 8.44 -4.82
CA LEU A 132 7.61 8.68 -3.88
C LEU A 132 8.76 9.47 -4.52
N ALA A 133 9.04 9.25 -5.79
CA ALA A 133 10.05 9.99 -6.55
C ALA A 133 9.71 11.49 -6.68
N THR A 134 8.42 11.82 -6.81
CA THR A 134 7.93 13.21 -6.91
C THR A 134 7.73 13.90 -5.55
N ASN A 135 7.77 13.16 -4.43
CA ASN A 135 7.47 13.71 -3.11
C ASN A 135 8.66 14.51 -2.53
N PRO A 136 8.52 15.82 -2.27
CA PRO A 136 9.62 16.66 -1.77
C PRO A 136 10.07 16.32 -0.35
N ARG A 137 9.26 15.59 0.44
CA ARG A 137 9.62 15.15 1.80
C ARG A 137 10.54 13.94 1.81
N VAL A 138 10.68 13.23 0.69
CA VAL A 138 11.58 12.09 0.56
C VAL A 138 12.99 12.61 0.28
N ARG A 139 13.99 12.05 0.94
CA ARG A 139 15.41 12.45 0.75
C ARG A 139 15.77 12.36 -0.74
N PRO A 140 16.53 13.32 -1.30
CA PRO A 140 16.86 13.34 -2.72
C PRO A 140 17.42 12.02 -3.27
N ALA A 141 18.35 11.40 -2.55
CA ALA A 141 18.92 10.10 -2.92
C ALA A 141 17.83 9.00 -3.00
N LYS A 142 16.88 9.00 -2.06
CA LYS A 142 15.79 8.02 -2.03
C LYS A 142 14.73 8.30 -3.11
N ARG A 143 14.56 9.56 -3.53
CA ARG A 143 13.71 9.90 -4.68
C ARG A 143 14.30 9.35 -5.97
N GLN A 144 15.61 9.49 -6.17
CA GLN A 144 16.29 8.94 -7.33
C GLN A 144 16.16 7.42 -7.37
N GLU A 145 16.38 6.74 -6.24
CA GLU A 145 16.18 5.29 -6.14
C GLU A 145 14.75 4.88 -6.52
N LYS A 146 13.74 5.62 -6.05
CA LYS A 146 12.33 5.33 -6.37
C LYS A 146 12.00 5.62 -7.83
N LEU A 147 12.67 6.58 -8.48
CA LEU A 147 12.53 6.84 -9.90
C LEU A 147 13.08 5.66 -10.73
N GLU A 148 14.26 5.15 -10.37
CA GLU A 148 14.85 3.97 -11.02
C GLU A 148 13.95 2.73 -10.85
N ILE A 149 13.46 2.49 -9.63
CA ILE A 149 12.50 1.40 -9.37
C ILE A 149 11.24 1.54 -10.22
N ALA A 150 10.74 2.76 -10.45
CA ALA A 150 9.60 2.99 -11.31
C ALA A 150 9.89 2.72 -12.80
N HIS A 151 11.14 2.85 -13.24
CA HIS A 151 11.55 2.47 -14.60
C HIS A 151 11.69 0.95 -14.77
N TRP A 152 11.99 0.20 -13.71
CA TRP A 152 12.08 -1.26 -13.75
C TRP A 152 10.72 -1.98 -13.77
N LEU A 153 9.67 -1.31 -13.26
CA LEU A 153 8.29 -1.80 -13.16
C LEU A 153 7.43 -1.40 -14.37
#